data_AF-A0A948QFZ3-F1
#
_entry.id   AF-A0A948QFZ3-F1
#
_cell.length_a   1.000
_cell.length_b   1.000
_cell.length_c   1.000
_cell.angle_alpha   90.00
_cell.angle_beta   90.00
_cell.angle_gamma   90.00
#
_symmetry.space_group_name_H-M   'P 1'
#
loop_
_entity.id
_entity.type
_entity.pdbx_description
1 polymer ?
#
loop_
_entity_poly.entity_id
_entity_poly.type
_entity_poly.pdbx_seq_one_letter_code
_entity_poly.pdbx_strand_id
1 'polypeptide(L)'
;MDTQGILFIIIIVILFILSVLFLPYWLIMRSVPRVIRTFRQKNAVGANNAMTVEELELKPKSIFRRMFTRRDYSQNALQFLIRADVVDITEEGKFFLNDEKLMLSKWRHL
;
A
#
# COMPACT_ATOMS: atom_id res chain seq x y z
N MET A 1 0.54 18.38 -40.77
CA MET A 1 -0.13 18.34 -39.45
C MET A 1 -0.02 19.73 -38.87
N ASP A 2 -1.14 20.37 -38.58
CA ASP A 2 -1.16 21.72 -38.03
C ASP A 2 -0.46 21.73 -36.66
N THR A 3 0.31 22.77 -36.37
CA THR A 3 1.05 22.93 -35.09
C THR A 3 0.12 22.83 -33.87
N GLN A 4 -1.13 23.27 -34.04
CA GLN A 4 -2.21 23.13 -33.04
C GLN A 4 -2.58 21.66 -32.79
N GLY A 5 -2.64 20.83 -33.84
CA GLY A 5 -2.89 19.40 -33.73
C GLY A 5 -1.75 18.66 -33.03
N ILE A 6 -0.50 19.06 -33.29
CA ILE A 6 0.68 18.49 -32.62
C ILE A 6 0.67 18.83 -31.13
N LEU A 7 0.38 20.10 -30.77
CA LEU A 7 0.26 20.52 -29.37
C LEU A 7 -0.85 19.77 -28.62
N PHE A 8 -2.01 19.57 -29.25
CA PHE A 8 -3.12 18.83 -28.65
C PHE A 8 -2.75 17.37 -28.36
N ILE A 9 -2.06 16.71 -29.29
CA ILE A 9 -1.58 15.33 -29.10
C ILE A 9 -0.56 15.27 -27.95
N ILE A 10 0.38 16.20 -27.88
CA ILE A 10 1.37 16.25 -26.80
C ILE A 10 0.69 16.39 -25.43
N ILE A 11 -0.32 17.27 -25.31
CA ILE A 11 -1.06 17.47 -24.06
C ILE A 11 -1.80 16.18 -23.65
N ILE A 12 -2.44 15.48 -24.59
CA ILE A 12 -3.12 14.21 -24.30
C ILE A 12 -2.13 13.14 -23.83
N VAL A 13 -0.97 13.05 -24.47
CA VAL A 13 0.07 12.07 -24.07
C VAL A 13 0.58 12.36 -22.67
N ILE A 14 0.81 13.64 -22.32
CA ILE A 14 1.21 14.02 -20.96
C ILE A 14 0.12 13.68 -19.94
N LEU A 15 -1.14 14.01 -20.23
CA LEU A 15 -2.28 13.68 -19.36
C LEU A 15 -2.44 12.16 -19.17
N PHE A 16 -2.22 11.38 -20.23
CA PHE A 16 -2.28 9.93 -20.19
C PHE A 16 -1.16 9.36 -19.30
N ILE A 17 0.09 9.81 -19.48
CA ILE A 17 1.22 9.41 -18.64
C ILE A 17 0.96 9.75 -17.18
N LEU A 18 0.51 10.99 -16.90
CA LEU A 18 0.16 11.40 -15.54
C LEU A 18 -0.92 10.50 -14.94
N SER A 19 -1.98 10.21 -15.69
CA SER A 19 -3.08 9.35 -15.21
C SER A 19 -2.62 7.93 -14.89
N VAL A 20 -1.77 7.33 -15.75
CA VAL A 20 -1.21 5.99 -15.55
C VAL A 20 -0.34 5.92 -14.31
N LEU A 21 0.36 7.00 -13.96
CA LEU A 21 1.19 7.06 -12.75
C LEU A 21 0.39 7.39 -11.49
N PHE A 22 -0.61 8.27 -11.59
CA PHE A 22 -1.40 8.71 -10.44
C PHE A 22 -2.39 7.64 -9.96
N LEU A 23 -3.05 6.91 -10.87
CA LEU A 23 -4.00 5.85 -10.52
C LEU A 23 -3.44 4.81 -9.55
N PRO A 24 -2.29 4.14 -9.83
CA PRO A 24 -1.77 3.12 -8.93
C PRO A 24 -1.33 3.72 -7.60
N TYR A 25 -0.76 4.93 -7.60
CA TYR A 25 -0.37 5.61 -6.36
C TYR A 25 -1.59 5.88 -5.47
N TRP A 26 -2.68 6.37 -6.05
CA TRP A 26 -3.92 6.63 -5.31
C TRP A 26 -4.58 5.35 -4.79
N LEU A 27 -4.56 4.27 -5.57
CA LEU A 27 -5.06 2.95 -5.15
C LEU A 27 -4.25 2.38 -3.97
N ILE A 28 -2.92 2.51 -3.98
CA ILE A 28 -2.06 2.08 -2.85
C ILE A 28 -2.41 2.89 -1.60
N MET A 29 -2.50 4.22 -1.73
CA MET A 29 -2.81 5.11 -0.60
C MET A 29 -4.20 4.81 0.00
N ARG A 30 -5.16 4.41 -0.84
CA ARG A 30 -6.50 3.97 -0.40
C ARG A 30 -6.47 2.63 0.33
N SER A 31 -5.49 1.77 0.05
CA SER A 31 -5.32 0.47 0.73
C SER A 31 -4.64 0.57 2.09
N VAL A 32 -3.88 1.65 2.34
CA VAL A 32 -3.16 1.86 3.62
C VAL A 32 -4.09 1.82 4.86
N PRO A 33 -5.22 2.56 4.91
CA PRO A 33 -6.15 2.48 6.04
C PRO A 33 -6.71 1.08 6.27
N ARG A 34 -6.92 0.31 5.20
CA ARG A 34 -7.43 -1.05 5.28
C ARG A 34 -6.40 -1.97 5.95
N VAL A 35 -5.12 -1.84 5.58
CA VAL A 35 -4.02 -2.59 6.19
C VAL A 35 -3.89 -2.24 7.68
N ILE A 36 -3.87 -0.94 8.03
CA ILE A 36 -3.79 -0.48 9.42
C ILE A 36 -4.96 -1.04 10.25
N ARG A 37 -6.18 -1.03 9.70
CA ARG A 37 -7.35 -1.58 10.38
C ARG A 37 -7.22 -3.10 10.61
N THR A 38 -6.65 -3.84 9.66
CA THR A 38 -6.37 -5.28 9.84
C THR A 38 -5.37 -5.52 10.97
N PHE A 39 -4.28 -4.73 11.03
CA PHE A 39 -3.32 -4.80 12.13
C PHE A 39 -3.99 -4.54 13.49
N ARG A 40 -4.82 -3.50 13.60
CA ARG A 40 -5.57 -3.20 14.84
C ARG A 40 -6.59 -4.28 15.20
N GLN A 41 -7.35 -4.80 14.23
CA GLN A 41 -8.34 -5.86 14.46
C GLN A 41 -7.70 -7.16 14.96
N LYS A 42 -6.48 -7.46 14.51
CA LYS A 42 -5.72 -8.63 14.94
C LYS A 42 -4.84 -8.34 16.17
N ASN A 43 -4.92 -7.15 16.76
CA ASN A 43 -4.08 -6.66 17.86
C ASN A 43 -2.57 -6.75 17.58
N ALA A 44 -2.15 -6.71 16.32
CA ALA A 44 -0.74 -6.76 15.91
C ALA A 44 -0.06 -5.38 16.07
N VAL A 45 -0.22 -4.78 17.24
CA VAL A 45 0.29 -3.45 17.60
C VAL A 45 1.42 -3.62 18.63
N GLY A 46 2.60 -3.09 18.29
CA GLY A 46 3.82 -3.24 19.07
C GLY A 46 4.55 -4.57 18.89
N ALA A 47 5.84 -4.59 19.21
CA ALA A 47 6.73 -5.74 19.00
C ALA A 47 6.26 -7.02 19.73
N ASN A 48 5.58 -6.87 20.87
CA ASN A 48 5.07 -7.98 21.67
C ASN A 48 3.94 -8.76 20.99
N ASN A 49 3.20 -8.12 20.06
CA ASN A 49 2.11 -8.74 19.32
C ASN A 49 2.45 -8.87 17.83
N ALA A 50 3.73 -8.94 17.47
CA ALA A 50 4.13 -9.09 16.08
C ALA A 50 3.52 -10.37 15.47
N MET A 51 2.92 -10.24 14.30
CA MET A 51 2.26 -11.33 13.59
C MET A 51 2.84 -11.51 12.19
N THR A 52 2.78 -12.74 11.68
CA THR A 52 3.22 -13.04 10.32
C THR A 52 2.24 -12.52 9.27
N VAL A 53 2.67 -12.35 8.02
CA VAL A 53 1.81 -11.90 6.91
C VAL A 53 0.66 -12.89 6.66
N GLU A 54 0.90 -14.17 6.93
CA GLU A 54 -0.09 -15.24 6.90
C GLU A 54 -1.19 -15.04 7.94
N GLU A 55 -0.82 -14.76 9.19
CA GLU A 55 -1.75 -14.55 10.31
C GLU A 55 -2.52 -13.24 10.20
N LEU A 56 -1.88 -12.21 9.64
CA LEU A 56 -2.50 -10.93 9.30
C LEU A 56 -3.48 -11.04 8.12
N GLU A 57 -3.57 -12.20 7.47
CA GLU A 57 -4.38 -12.44 6.25
C GLU A 57 -4.10 -11.41 5.14
N LEU A 58 -2.92 -10.77 5.18
CA LEU A 58 -2.45 -9.80 4.19
C LEU A 58 -1.90 -10.50 2.93
N LYS A 59 -1.74 -11.84 2.99
CA LYS A 59 -1.46 -12.69 1.84
C LYS A 59 -2.76 -13.03 1.11
N PRO A 60 -2.82 -12.90 -0.23
CA PRO A 60 -3.94 -13.43 -1.00
C PRO A 60 -4.01 -14.94 -0.77
N LYS A 61 -5.16 -15.44 -0.31
CA LYS A 61 -5.44 -16.80 0.16
C LYS A 61 -5.15 -17.96 -0.82
N SER A 62 -4.50 -17.74 -1.96
CA SER A 62 -4.09 -18.83 -2.85
C SER A 62 -3.12 -18.35 -3.92
N ILE A 63 -1.97 -19.02 -4.02
CA ILE A 63 -0.97 -18.86 -5.10
C ILE A 63 -1.63 -19.06 -6.47
N PHE A 64 -2.64 -19.94 -6.58
CA PHE A 64 -3.41 -20.16 -7.80
C PHE A 64 -4.34 -18.99 -8.17
N ARG A 65 -4.82 -18.22 -7.19
CA ARG A 65 -5.65 -17.02 -7.44
C ARG A 65 -4.81 -15.83 -7.92
N ARG A 66 -3.49 -15.86 -7.69
CA ARG A 66 -2.54 -14.79 -8.05
C ARG A 66 -2.41 -14.58 -9.57
N MET A 67 -2.76 -15.58 -10.38
CA MET A 67 -2.74 -15.51 -11.85
C MET A 67 -4.02 -14.88 -12.45
N PHE A 68 -5.12 -14.84 -11.69
CA PHE A 68 -6.43 -14.34 -12.16
C PHE A 68 -6.99 -13.15 -11.37
N THR A 69 -6.33 -12.70 -10.29
CA THR A 69 -6.86 -11.62 -9.44
C THR A 69 -6.21 -10.28 -9.78
N ARG A 70 -7.05 -9.23 -9.89
CA ARG A 70 -6.68 -7.81 -9.94
C ARG A 70 -5.50 -7.55 -8.99
N ARG A 71 -4.45 -6.88 -9.49
CA ARG A 71 -3.29 -6.37 -8.74
C ARG A 71 -3.67 -6.06 -7.29
N ASP A 72 -3.30 -6.94 -6.36
CA ASP A 72 -3.60 -6.76 -4.95
C ASP A 72 -2.60 -5.75 -4.37
N TYR A 73 -3.02 -4.49 -4.27
CA TYR A 73 -2.17 -3.39 -3.81
C TYR A 73 -1.85 -3.47 -2.30
N SER A 74 -2.40 -4.45 -1.58
CA SER A 74 -2.15 -4.70 -0.15
C SER A 74 -0.67 -4.97 0.15
N GLN A 75 0.03 -5.74 -0.70
CA GLN A 75 1.48 -5.97 -0.53
C GLN A 75 2.29 -4.69 -0.75
N ASN A 76 1.89 -3.86 -1.72
CA ASN A 76 2.54 -2.58 -1.96
C ASN A 76 2.27 -1.59 -0.82
N ALA A 77 1.05 -1.60 -0.25
CA ALA A 77 0.72 -0.79 0.92
C ALA A 77 1.52 -1.22 2.16
N LEU A 78 1.71 -2.54 2.37
CA LEU A 78 2.58 -3.05 3.45
C LEU A 78 4.04 -2.59 3.26
N GLN A 79 4.60 -2.75 2.07
CA GLN A 79 5.95 -2.24 1.77
C GLN A 79 6.05 -0.72 1.95
N PHE A 80 5.02 0.01 1.58
CA PHE A 80 4.97 1.46 1.76
C PHE A 80 4.92 1.85 3.24
N LEU A 81 4.17 1.12 4.06
CA LEU A 81 4.13 1.31 5.51
C LEU A 81 5.46 0.97 6.20
N ILE A 82 6.17 -0.07 5.72
CA ILE A 82 7.52 -0.40 6.19
C ILE A 82 8.50 0.72 5.84
N ARG A 83 8.47 1.22 4.59
CA ARG A 83 9.33 2.35 4.18
C ARG A 83 9.00 3.65 4.91
N ALA A 84 7.73 3.83 5.29
CA ALA A 84 7.28 4.97 6.08
C ALA A 84 7.57 4.79 7.59
N ASP A 85 8.26 3.71 7.97
CA ASP A 85 8.62 3.39 9.36
C ASP A 85 7.40 3.15 10.27
N VAL A 86 6.21 2.97 9.70
CA VAL A 86 4.97 2.77 10.47
C VAL A 86 4.77 1.29 10.83
N VAL A 87 5.32 0.39 10.02
CA VAL A 87 5.30 -1.06 10.27
C VAL A 87 6.74 -1.54 10.39
N ASP A 88 7.07 -2.09 11.55
CA ASP A 88 8.40 -2.64 11.83
C ASP A 88 8.39 -4.17 11.69
N ILE A 89 9.57 -4.74 11.47
CA ILE A 89 9.79 -6.17 11.32
C ILE A 89 10.68 -6.63 12.49
N THR A 90 10.23 -7.64 13.22
CA THR A 90 11.02 -8.30 14.26
C THR A 90 12.11 -9.18 13.65
N GLU A 91 13.13 -9.56 14.44
CA GLU A 91 14.19 -10.47 13.98
C GLU A 91 13.67 -11.84 13.52
N GLU A 92 12.49 -12.25 14.00
CA GLU A 92 11.79 -13.48 13.60
C GLU A 92 11.02 -13.35 12.27
N GLY A 93 11.05 -12.19 11.61
CA GLY A 93 10.32 -11.93 10.37
C GLY A 93 8.82 -11.67 10.55
N LYS A 94 8.38 -11.37 11.78
CA LYS A 94 6.99 -10.97 12.08
C LYS A 94 6.82 -9.45 11.97
N PHE A 95 5.66 -9.02 11.51
CA PHE A 95 5.31 -7.61 11.25
C PHE A 95 4.44 -7.08 12.38
N PHE A 96 4.69 -5.85 12.82
CA PHE A 96 3.84 -5.16 13.79
C PHE A 96 3.66 -3.69 13.43
N LEU A 97 2.52 -3.14 13.83
CA LEU A 97 2.26 -1.70 13.73
C LEU A 97 2.98 -0.99 14.87
N ASN A 98 3.80 -0.01 14.53
CA ASN A 98 4.44 0.86 15.50
C ASN A 98 3.55 2.09 15.72
N ASP A 99 2.74 2.06 16.78
CA ASP A 99 1.76 3.12 17.07
C ASP A 99 2.42 4.49 17.35
N GLU A 100 3.61 4.50 17.93
CA GLU A 100 4.36 5.73 18.18
C GLU A 100 4.76 6.40 16.86
N LYS A 101 5.26 5.61 15.90
CA LYS A 101 5.61 6.09 14.56
C LYS A 101 4.38 6.39 13.70
N LEU A 102 3.28 5.64 13.88
CA LEU A 102 1.98 5.94 13.27
C LEU A 102 1.49 7.33 13.69
N MET A 103 1.59 7.67 14.98
CA MET A 103 1.20 8.98 15.53
C MET A 103 2.03 10.14 14.97
N LEU A 104 3.29 9.90 14.61
CA LEU A 104 4.20 10.86 13.99
C LEU A 104 4.01 10.97 12.47
N SER A 105 3.31 10.01 11.86
CA SER A 105 3.08 9.95 10.43
C SER A 105 1.79 10.68 10.00
N LYS A 106 1.62 10.85 8.68
CA LYS A 106 0.41 11.42 8.07
C LYS A 106 -0.88 10.63 8.39
N TRP A 107 -0.77 9.44 8.98
CA TRP A 107 -1.89 8.53 9.28
C TRP A 107 -2.35 8.53 10.74
N ARG A 108 -1.93 9.50 11.56
CA ARG A 108 -2.33 9.64 12.99
C ARG A 108 -3.84 9.52 13.26
N HIS A 109 -4.69 9.90 12.30
CA HIS A 109 -6.15 9.91 12.45
C HIS A 109 -6.88 8.61 12.05
N LEU A 110 -6.14 7.58 11.59
CA LEU A 110 -6.66 6.26 11.21
C LEU A 110 -6.43 5.26 12.34
#